data_AF-A0A1F4RLB3-F1
#
_entry.id   AF-A0A1F4RLB3-F1
#
_cell.length_a   1.000
_cell.length_b   1.000
_cell.length_c   1.000
_cell.angle_alpha   90.00
_cell.angle_beta   90.00
_cell.angle_gamma   90.00
#
_symmetry.space_group_name_H-M   'P 1'
#
loop_
_entity.id
_entity.type
_entity.pdbx_description
1 polymer ?
#
loop_
_entity_poly.entity_id
_entity_poly.type
_entity_poly.pdbx_seq_one_letter_code
_entity_poly.pdbx_strand_id
1 'polypeptide(L)'
;MLVVLLVILTFIVGGTISYFIERKSKNAEAVQVRVNNLSLPRIMNMLPAGVFIQPSFTWSKIQDSGNLMLGVHPILVGLIGNSDKIETRRQGEHVRKGETLIKLENDAKELHVKSPVTGTIASINSDLNASSWEKFSSSWIYSIKPENLSSDIASWFIGEKASEWVNEKFQQIKNFFIQSLPQKQMGTTMADGGELPVGVLQGFDKETWQAFEARFCL
;
A
#
# COMPACT_ATOMS: atom_id res chain seq x y z
N MET A 1 -47.54 13.02 21.74
CA MET A 1 -46.19 12.99 22.37
C MET A 1 -45.30 11.87 21.85
N LEU A 2 -45.77 10.62 21.72
CA LEU A 2 -44.97 9.47 21.26
C LEU A 2 -44.26 9.70 19.91
N VAL A 3 -44.98 10.26 18.92
CA VAL A 3 -44.46 10.50 17.56
C VAL A 3 -43.29 11.51 17.55
N VAL A 4 -43.39 12.57 18.36
CA VAL A 4 -42.35 13.60 18.47
C VAL A 4 -41.06 13.02 19.05
N LEU A 5 -41.18 12.11 20.02
CA LEU A 5 -40.06 11.47 20.68
C LEU A 5 -39.31 10.49 19.74
N LEU A 6 -40.06 9.82 18.86
CA LEU A 6 -39.50 8.90 17.87
C LEU A 6 -38.70 9.65 16.79
N VAL A 7 -39.21 10.80 16.33
CA VAL A 7 -38.52 11.65 15.35
C VAL A 7 -37.19 12.18 15.92
N ILE A 8 -37.20 12.69 17.16
CA ILE A 8 -35.99 13.18 17.83
C ILE A 8 -34.94 12.06 17.96
N LEU A 9 -35.37 10.84 18.32
CA LEU A 9 -34.49 9.69 18.41
C LEU A 9 -33.82 9.35 17.07
N THR A 10 -34.56 9.40 15.96
CA THR A 10 -33.99 9.13 14.62
C THR A 10 -32.94 10.16 14.21
N PHE A 11 -33.15 11.44 14.53
CA PHE A 11 -32.14 12.48 14.26
C PHE A 11 -30.90 12.34 15.14
N ILE A 12 -31.05 11.93 16.41
CA ILE A 12 -29.90 11.67 17.30
C ILE A 12 -29.12 10.44 16.83
N VAL A 13 -29.80 9.35 16.47
CA VAL A 13 -29.14 8.14 15.97
C VAL A 13 -28.49 8.39 14.60
N GLY A 14 -29.18 9.05 13.67
CA GLY A 14 -28.61 9.43 12.37
C GLY A 14 -27.41 10.37 12.52
N GLY A 15 -27.54 11.39 13.38
CA GLY A 15 -26.46 12.34 13.65
C GLY A 15 -25.25 11.68 14.33
N THR A 16 -25.45 10.77 15.28
CA THR A 16 -24.35 10.03 15.93
C THR A 16 -23.65 9.06 14.98
N ILE A 17 -24.39 8.38 14.10
CA ILE A 17 -23.83 7.50 13.07
C ILE A 17 -23.02 8.32 12.05
N SER A 18 -23.58 9.41 11.53
CA SER A 18 -22.87 10.31 10.61
C SER A 18 -21.63 10.94 11.26
N TYR A 19 -21.74 11.36 12.53
CA TYR A 19 -20.60 11.89 13.28
C TYR A 19 -19.51 10.84 13.52
N PHE A 20 -19.88 9.58 13.79
CA PHE A 20 -18.90 8.49 13.95
C PHE A 20 -18.21 8.11 12.65
N ILE A 21 -18.92 8.17 11.51
CA ILE A 21 -18.36 7.90 10.18
C ILE A 21 -17.39 9.02 9.77
N GLU A 22 -17.74 10.29 9.98
CA GLU A 22 -16.84 11.42 9.71
C GLU A 22 -15.62 11.44 10.65
N ARG A 23 -15.80 11.09 11.93
CA ARG A 23 -14.70 10.95 12.89
C ARG A 23 -13.82 9.72 12.59
N LYS A 24 -14.33 8.74 11.83
CA LYS A 24 -13.54 7.61 11.29
C LYS A 24 -12.51 8.08 10.26
N SER A 25 -12.83 9.10 9.48
CA SER A 25 -12.01 9.63 8.38
C SER A 25 -11.10 10.79 8.81
N LYS A 26 -11.53 11.67 9.73
CA LYS A 26 -10.79 12.89 10.12
C LYS A 26 -9.46 12.66 10.90
N ASN A 27 -9.18 11.45 11.35
CA ASN A 27 -7.93 11.10 12.07
C ASN A 27 -7.00 10.17 11.26
N ALA A 28 -7.28 9.92 9.99
CA ALA A 28 -6.29 9.33 9.08
C ALA A 28 -5.37 10.48 8.64
N GLU A 29 -4.15 10.53 9.18
CA GLU A 29 -3.18 11.53 8.77
C GLU A 29 -2.79 11.31 7.30
N ALA A 30 -3.18 12.26 6.44
CA ALA A 30 -2.83 12.25 5.03
C ALA A 30 -1.36 12.62 4.87
N VAL A 31 -0.51 11.63 4.59
CA VAL A 31 0.90 11.85 4.26
C VAL A 31 1.06 11.95 2.74
N GLN A 32 1.75 13.00 2.27
CA GLN A 32 2.14 13.14 0.87
C GLN A 32 3.41 12.34 0.58
N VAL A 33 3.46 11.67 -0.57
CA VAL A 33 4.66 10.97 -1.03
C VAL A 33 5.30 11.79 -2.13
N ARG A 34 6.59 12.10 -1.99
CA ARG A 34 7.39 12.63 -3.11
C ARG A 34 8.52 11.68 -3.43
N VAL A 35 8.62 11.35 -4.70
CA VAL A 35 9.56 10.37 -5.24
C VAL A 35 10.49 11.10 -6.21
N ASN A 36 11.53 11.74 -5.68
CA ASN A 36 12.39 12.59 -6.52
C ASN A 36 13.57 11.82 -7.15
N ASN A 37 14.06 10.74 -6.52
CA ASN A 37 15.31 10.05 -6.91
C ASN A 37 15.26 8.50 -6.82
N LEU A 38 14.08 7.89 -6.86
CA LEU A 38 13.94 6.43 -6.75
C LEU A 38 14.12 5.76 -8.13
N SER A 39 15.18 4.97 -8.27
CA SER A 39 15.36 4.07 -9.42
C SER A 39 14.72 2.72 -9.11
N LEU A 40 13.78 2.24 -9.95
CA LEU A 40 13.12 0.94 -9.76
C LEU A 40 14.13 -0.22 -9.72
N PRO A 41 15.14 -0.31 -10.62
CA PRO A 41 16.23 -1.28 -10.50
C PRO A 41 16.97 -1.24 -9.16
N ARG A 42 17.25 -0.03 -8.65
CA ARG A 42 17.96 0.13 -7.38
C ARG A 42 17.12 -0.35 -6.19
N ILE A 43 15.81 -0.07 -6.18
CA ILE A 43 14.88 -0.53 -5.14
C ILE A 43 14.85 -2.06 -5.06
N MET A 44 14.81 -2.73 -6.21
CA MET A 44 14.73 -4.20 -6.26
C MET A 44 15.96 -4.85 -5.62
N ASN A 45 17.13 -4.21 -5.72
CA ASN A 45 18.38 -4.70 -5.15
C ASN A 45 18.60 -4.28 -3.67
N MET A 46 17.66 -3.56 -3.05
CA MET A 46 17.80 -2.98 -1.71
C MET A 46 17.12 -3.77 -0.59
N LEU A 47 16.63 -4.99 -0.86
CA LEU A 47 15.94 -5.81 0.14
C LEU A 47 16.88 -6.12 1.34
N PRO A 48 16.60 -5.60 2.54
CA PRO A 48 17.45 -5.87 3.70
C PRO A 48 17.36 -7.34 4.11
N ALA A 49 18.47 -7.89 4.61
CA ALA A 49 18.47 -9.22 5.23
C ALA A 49 17.48 -9.26 6.41
N GLY A 50 16.66 -10.32 6.48
CA GLY A 50 15.66 -10.49 7.55
C GLY A 50 14.31 -9.81 7.29
N VAL A 51 14.08 -9.25 6.09
CA VAL A 51 12.78 -8.72 5.67
C VAL A 51 12.02 -9.78 4.88
N PHE A 52 10.75 -9.95 5.22
CA PHE A 52 9.81 -10.76 4.45
C PHE A 52 9.08 -9.90 3.42
N ILE A 53 8.88 -10.45 2.23
CA ILE A 53 8.08 -9.88 1.16
C ILE A 53 6.79 -10.68 1.00
N GLN A 54 5.68 -9.98 0.83
CA GLN A 54 4.37 -10.57 0.65
C GLN A 54 3.79 -10.27 -0.74
N PRO A 55 2.90 -11.14 -1.26
CA PRO A 55 2.22 -10.91 -2.53
C PRO A 55 1.47 -9.58 -2.65
N SER A 56 0.99 -9.03 -1.53
CA SER A 56 0.27 -7.75 -1.48
C SER A 56 1.17 -6.52 -1.66
N PHE A 57 2.39 -6.67 -2.20
CA PHE A 57 3.40 -5.61 -2.29
C PHE A 57 3.64 -4.92 -0.95
N THR A 58 3.65 -5.69 0.13
CA THR A 58 4.10 -5.26 1.44
C THR A 58 5.44 -5.90 1.76
N TRP A 59 6.14 -5.27 2.69
CA TRP A 59 7.29 -5.86 3.35
C TRP A 59 7.05 -5.87 4.85
N SER A 60 7.66 -6.83 5.54
CA SER A 60 7.59 -6.88 6.99
C SER A 60 8.87 -7.38 7.65
N LYS A 61 9.04 -6.99 8.92
CA LYS A 61 10.09 -7.49 9.80
C LYS A 61 9.45 -7.86 11.15
N ILE A 62 9.77 -9.06 11.63
CA ILE A 62 9.37 -9.50 12.96
C ILE A 62 10.23 -8.76 13.99
N GLN A 63 9.60 -8.08 14.93
CA GLN A 63 10.26 -7.40 16.05
C GLN A 63 10.42 -8.36 17.23
N ASP A 64 11.35 -8.06 18.14
CA ASP A 64 11.59 -8.88 19.35
C ASP A 64 10.34 -9.01 20.24
N SER A 65 9.40 -8.05 20.15
CA SER A 65 8.10 -8.10 20.82
C SER A 65 7.13 -9.14 20.23
N GLY A 66 7.45 -9.74 19.08
CA GLY A 66 6.54 -10.57 18.30
C GLY A 66 5.60 -9.77 17.39
N ASN A 67 5.62 -8.43 17.44
CA ASN A 67 4.90 -7.60 16.50
C ASN A 67 5.58 -7.61 15.12
N LEU A 68 4.79 -7.31 14.10
CA LEU A 68 5.26 -7.08 12.74
C LEU A 68 5.41 -5.60 12.48
N MET A 69 6.63 -5.17 12.17
CA MET A 69 6.85 -3.90 11.49
C MET A 69 6.53 -4.10 10.01
N LEU A 70 5.62 -3.29 9.45
CA LEU A 70 5.10 -3.44 8.11
C LEU A 70 5.17 -2.12 7.33
N GLY A 71 5.54 -2.20 6.06
CA GLY A 71 5.48 -1.08 5.12
C GLY A 71 5.04 -1.52 3.72
N VAL A 72 4.85 -0.53 2.83
CA VAL A 72 4.60 -0.77 1.41
C VAL A 72 5.92 -1.01 0.69
N HIS A 73 5.96 -2.00 -0.20
CA HIS A 73 7.13 -2.26 -1.02
C HIS A 73 7.45 -1.04 -1.90
N PRO A 74 8.69 -0.52 -1.93
CA PRO A 74 8.97 0.74 -2.62
C PRO A 74 8.78 0.66 -4.14
N ILE A 75 8.70 -0.54 -4.72
CA ILE A 75 8.30 -0.72 -6.13
C ILE A 75 6.91 -0.12 -6.40
N LEU A 76 5.94 -0.34 -5.51
CA LEU A 76 4.57 0.13 -5.68
C LEU A 76 4.52 1.66 -5.59
N VAL A 77 5.28 2.22 -4.65
CA VAL A 77 5.47 3.67 -4.52
C VAL A 77 6.14 4.26 -5.75
N GLY A 78 7.17 3.61 -6.29
CA GLY A 78 7.85 4.03 -7.52
C GLY A 78 6.97 3.97 -8.76
N LEU A 79 6.05 2.99 -8.85
CA LEU A 79 5.11 2.87 -9.96
C LEU A 79 4.01 3.94 -9.91
N ILE A 80 3.49 4.24 -8.72
CA ILE A 80 2.51 5.32 -8.49
C ILE A 80 3.15 6.69 -8.65
N GLY A 81 4.41 6.83 -8.24
CA GLY A 81 5.13 8.10 -8.18
C GLY A 81 4.64 8.97 -7.02
N ASN A 82 4.62 10.29 -7.21
CA ASN A 82 4.13 11.22 -6.20
C ASN A 82 2.65 10.93 -5.88
N SER A 83 2.34 10.42 -4.68
CA SER A 83 0.95 10.22 -4.26
C SER A 83 0.46 11.47 -3.53
N ASP A 84 -0.76 11.88 -3.86
CA ASP A 84 -1.41 13.03 -3.24
C ASP A 84 -1.80 12.74 -1.79
N LYS A 85 -2.13 11.47 -1.51
CA LYS A 85 -2.62 11.05 -0.20
C LYS A 85 -2.31 9.58 0.08
N ILE A 86 -1.87 9.32 1.31
CA ILE A 86 -1.89 7.99 1.92
C ILE A 86 -2.97 7.99 3.00
N GLU A 87 -3.97 7.13 2.87
CA GLU A 87 -4.93 6.88 3.94
C GLU A 87 -4.51 5.67 4.78
N THR A 88 -4.33 5.90 6.07
CA THR A 88 -3.99 4.87 7.05
C THR A 88 -5.18 4.53 7.95
N ARG A 89 -5.20 3.28 8.43
CA ARG A 89 -6.06 2.79 9.51
C ARG A 89 -5.56 3.32 10.84
N ARG A 90 -6.38 3.23 11.89
CA ARG A 90 -6.05 3.81 13.20
C ARG A 90 -5.36 2.81 14.12
N GLN A 91 -4.53 3.33 15.02
CA GLN A 91 -3.99 2.56 16.12
C GLN A 91 -5.13 1.95 16.96
N GLY A 92 -4.97 0.70 17.35
CA GLY A 92 -5.97 -0.09 18.07
C GLY A 92 -7.03 -0.74 17.18
N GLU A 93 -7.06 -0.43 15.87
CA GLU A 93 -8.00 -1.07 14.94
C GLU A 93 -7.59 -2.52 14.65
N HIS A 94 -8.59 -3.40 14.56
CA HIS A 94 -8.43 -4.77 14.10
C HIS A 94 -8.55 -4.84 12.59
N VAL A 95 -7.66 -5.58 11.94
CA VAL A 95 -7.64 -5.78 10.49
C VAL A 95 -7.54 -7.27 10.19
N ARG A 96 -8.27 -7.73 9.18
CA ARG A 96 -8.17 -9.11 8.68
C ARG A 96 -7.19 -9.22 7.52
N LYS A 97 -6.57 -10.39 7.38
CA LYS A 97 -5.80 -10.72 6.17
C LYS A 97 -6.66 -10.52 4.92
N GLY A 98 -6.09 -9.85 3.92
CA GLY A 98 -6.80 -9.50 2.67
C GLY A 98 -7.70 -8.26 2.78
N GLU A 99 -7.90 -7.69 3.97
CA GLU A 99 -8.61 -6.42 4.12
C GLU A 99 -7.69 -5.25 3.72
N THR A 100 -8.25 -4.18 3.16
CA THR A 100 -7.49 -2.96 2.83
C THR A 100 -6.86 -2.37 4.09
N LEU A 101 -5.53 -2.29 4.09
CA LEU A 101 -4.72 -1.74 5.17
C LEU A 101 -4.28 -0.29 4.89
N ILE A 102 -4.00 0.02 3.62
CA ILE A 102 -3.58 1.35 3.16
C ILE A 102 -4.29 1.66 1.85
N LYS A 103 -4.70 2.92 1.67
CA LYS A 103 -5.09 3.44 0.37
C LYS A 103 -4.07 4.47 -0.11
N LEU A 104 -3.67 4.34 -1.36
CA LEU A 104 -2.76 5.27 -2.03
C LEU A 104 -3.56 5.99 -3.11
N GLU A 105 -3.63 7.32 -3.04
CA GLU A 105 -4.39 8.15 -3.97
C GLU A 105 -3.44 9.01 -4.82
N ASN A 106 -3.72 9.08 -6.13
CA ASN A 106 -3.05 9.95 -7.08
C ASN A 106 -4.07 10.41 -8.14
N ASP A 107 -4.31 11.70 -8.25
CA ASP A 107 -5.20 12.33 -9.22
C ASP A 107 -6.58 11.64 -9.33
N ALA A 108 -7.26 11.49 -8.19
CA ALA A 108 -8.56 10.81 -8.03
C ALA A 108 -8.58 9.31 -8.42
N LYS A 109 -7.42 8.70 -8.64
CA LYS A 109 -7.24 7.25 -8.80
C LYS A 109 -6.71 6.68 -7.49
N GLU A 110 -7.20 5.51 -7.12
CA GLU A 110 -6.88 4.86 -5.85
C GLU A 110 -6.28 3.48 -6.10
N LEU A 111 -5.35 3.08 -5.23
CA LEU A 111 -4.82 1.73 -5.14
C LEU A 111 -4.87 1.25 -3.69
N HIS A 112 -5.36 0.02 -3.49
CA HIS A 112 -5.53 -0.54 -2.15
C HIS A 112 -4.47 -1.59 -1.84
N VAL A 113 -3.70 -1.35 -0.78
CA VAL A 113 -2.73 -2.33 -0.25
C VAL A 113 -3.42 -3.16 0.82
N LYS A 114 -3.39 -4.49 0.68
CA LYS A 114 -4.06 -5.43 1.58
C LYS A 114 -3.17 -5.87 2.74
N SER A 115 -3.78 -6.10 3.90
CA SER A 115 -3.09 -6.64 5.07
C SER A 115 -2.61 -8.07 4.81
N PRO A 116 -1.32 -8.40 5.03
CA PRO A 116 -0.81 -9.75 4.88
C PRO A 116 -1.16 -10.66 6.07
N VAL A 117 -1.68 -10.11 7.17
CA VAL A 117 -2.03 -10.81 8.41
C VAL A 117 -3.38 -10.37 8.96
N THR A 118 -3.96 -11.20 9.81
CA THR A 118 -5.00 -10.78 10.75
C THR A 118 -4.37 -10.34 12.07
N GLY A 119 -4.76 -9.18 12.59
CA GLY A 119 -4.17 -8.63 13.81
C GLY A 119 -4.71 -7.28 14.22
N THR A 120 -4.09 -6.72 15.26
CA THR A 120 -4.42 -5.37 15.79
C THR A 120 -3.28 -4.41 15.52
N ILE A 121 -3.57 -3.22 15.01
CA ILE A 121 -2.58 -2.18 14.77
C ILE A 121 -2.08 -1.65 16.12
N ALA A 122 -0.84 -1.99 16.47
CA ALA A 122 -0.23 -1.61 17.74
C ALA A 122 0.27 -0.16 17.72
N SER A 123 0.83 0.30 16.59
CA SER A 123 1.25 1.69 16.38
C SER A 123 1.33 2.03 14.89
N ILE A 124 1.35 3.33 14.60
CA ILE A 124 1.55 3.90 13.27
C ILE A 124 2.85 4.72 13.32
N ASN A 125 3.62 4.72 12.23
CA ASN A 125 4.80 5.57 12.12
C ASN A 125 4.41 7.03 11.90
N SER A 126 4.54 7.87 12.91
CA SER A 126 4.32 9.31 12.82
C SER A 126 5.41 10.06 12.03
N ASP A 127 6.56 9.44 11.83
CA ASP A 127 7.72 10.06 11.17
C ASP A 127 7.74 9.83 9.66
N LEU A 128 6.68 9.21 9.13
CA LEU A 128 6.52 8.96 7.70
C LEU A 128 6.46 10.29 6.95
N ASN A 129 7.46 10.54 6.11
CA ASN A 129 7.54 11.73 5.28
C ASN A 129 7.96 11.34 3.86
N ALA A 130 8.00 12.30 2.95
CA ALA A 130 8.34 12.04 1.55
C ALA A 130 9.71 11.35 1.36
N SER A 131 10.71 11.63 2.19
CA SER A 131 12.03 10.99 2.09
C SER A 131 12.07 9.57 2.67
N SER A 132 11.08 9.18 3.46
CA SER A 132 11.02 7.87 4.12
C SER A 132 11.05 6.71 3.13
N TRP A 133 10.55 6.91 1.91
CA TRP A 133 10.47 5.91 0.86
C TRP A 133 11.79 5.59 0.17
N GLU A 134 12.81 6.44 0.37
CA GLU A 134 14.15 6.21 -0.20
C GLU A 134 14.93 5.13 0.55
N LYS A 135 14.51 4.76 1.77
CA LYS A 135 15.17 3.73 2.60
C LYS A 135 14.14 2.80 3.23
N PHE A 136 14.34 1.49 3.07
CA PHE A 136 13.48 0.46 3.68
C PHE A 136 13.33 0.60 5.20
N SER A 137 14.40 1.00 5.91
CA SER A 137 14.37 1.12 7.37
C SER A 137 13.47 2.25 7.88
N SER A 138 13.20 3.27 7.06
CA SER A 138 12.34 4.41 7.42
C SER A 138 10.95 4.35 6.80
N SER A 139 10.70 3.43 5.87
CA SER A 139 9.44 3.32 5.11
C SER A 139 8.37 2.44 5.77
N TRP A 140 8.55 2.06 7.04
CA TRP A 140 7.53 1.31 7.77
C TRP A 140 6.36 2.23 8.12
N ILE A 141 5.16 1.66 8.17
CA ILE A 141 3.89 2.38 8.35
C ILE A 141 3.19 1.91 9.61
N TYR A 142 3.17 0.59 9.86
CA TYR A 142 2.51 0.02 11.04
C TYR A 142 3.44 -0.90 11.83
N SER A 143 3.23 -0.93 13.15
CA SER A 143 3.49 -2.11 13.97
C SER A 143 2.16 -2.83 14.17
N ILE A 144 2.06 -4.11 13.83
CA ILE A 144 0.85 -4.92 13.96
C ILE A 144 1.14 -6.06 14.93
N LYS A 145 0.25 -6.29 15.90
CA LYS A 145 0.25 -7.52 16.71
C LYS A 145 -0.52 -8.60 15.95
N PRO A 146 0.15 -9.61 15.37
CA PRO A 146 -0.52 -10.65 14.60
C PRO A 146 -1.23 -11.65 15.52
N GLU A 147 -2.32 -12.25 15.04
CA GLU A 147 -3.03 -13.32 15.76
C GLU A 147 -2.44 -14.70 15.49
N ASN A 148 -2.04 -14.98 14.24
CA ASN A 148 -1.55 -16.31 13.83
C ASN A 148 -0.39 -16.21 12.83
N LEU A 149 0.71 -15.62 13.29
CA LEU A 149 1.86 -15.35 12.43
C LEU A 149 2.46 -16.61 11.81
N SER A 150 2.52 -17.72 12.55
CA SER A 150 3.11 -18.98 12.07
C SER A 150 2.43 -19.52 10.81
N SER A 151 1.11 -19.34 10.69
CA SER A 151 0.37 -19.72 9.49
C SER A 151 0.59 -18.74 8.32
N ASP A 152 0.73 -17.45 8.61
CA ASP A 152 0.86 -16.42 7.59
C ASP A 152 2.23 -16.44 6.90
N ILE A 153 3.31 -16.61 7.68
CA ILE A 153 4.70 -16.57 7.17
C ILE A 153 4.99 -17.66 6.13
N ALA A 154 4.25 -18.77 6.12
CA ALA A 154 4.45 -19.86 5.18
C ALA A 154 4.25 -19.42 3.71
N SER A 155 3.49 -18.34 3.50
CA SER A 155 3.21 -17.76 2.19
C SER A 155 4.15 -16.61 1.79
N TRP A 156 5.15 -16.29 2.62
CA TRP A 156 6.01 -15.12 2.43
C TRP A 156 7.40 -15.50 1.92
N PHE A 157 8.07 -14.53 1.31
CA PHE A 157 9.39 -14.72 0.72
C PHE A 157 10.46 -13.99 1.54
N ILE A 158 11.65 -14.57 1.69
CA ILE A 158 12.78 -13.97 2.39
C ILE A 158 14.09 -14.34 1.70
N GLY A 159 15.11 -13.49 1.82
CA GLY A 159 16.44 -13.73 1.27
C GLY A 159 16.42 -13.84 -0.25
N GLU A 160 17.08 -14.87 -0.79
CA GLU A 160 17.16 -15.12 -2.23
C GLU A 160 15.78 -15.28 -2.87
N LYS A 161 14.88 -16.04 -2.23
CA LYS A 161 13.50 -16.24 -2.71
C LYS A 161 12.70 -14.93 -2.81
N ALA A 162 12.96 -13.97 -1.91
CA ALA A 162 12.33 -12.65 -2.02
C ALA A 162 12.84 -11.89 -3.23
N SER A 163 14.15 -11.96 -3.48
CA SER A 163 14.78 -11.31 -4.64
C SER A 163 14.27 -11.91 -5.96
N GLU A 164 14.20 -13.24 -6.04
CA GLU A 164 13.63 -13.96 -7.19
C GLU A 164 12.18 -13.55 -7.44
N TRP A 165 11.35 -13.58 -6.39
CA TRP A 165 9.93 -13.23 -6.49
C TRP A 165 9.73 -11.78 -6.93
N VAL A 166 10.48 -10.83 -6.35
CA VAL A 166 10.39 -9.41 -6.74
C VAL A 166 10.81 -9.20 -8.19
N ASN A 167 11.90 -9.84 -8.63
CA ASN A 167 12.35 -9.77 -10.02
C ASN A 167 11.32 -10.33 -11.00
N GLU A 168 10.77 -11.52 -10.71
CA GLU A 168 9.73 -12.13 -11.54
C GLU A 168 8.49 -11.22 -11.62
N LYS A 169 8.03 -10.69 -10.48
CA LYS A 169 6.88 -9.79 -10.42
C LYS A 169 7.13 -8.50 -11.17
N PHE A 170 8.33 -7.93 -11.10
CA PHE A 170 8.67 -6.75 -11.87
C PHE A 170 8.61 -7.01 -13.38
N GLN A 171 9.07 -8.17 -13.85
CA GLN A 171 8.94 -8.53 -15.27
C GLN A 171 7.46 -8.67 -15.69
N GLN A 172 6.61 -9.27 -14.84
CA GLN A 172 5.17 -9.35 -15.10
C GLN A 172 4.52 -7.96 -15.17
N ILE A 173 4.91 -7.05 -14.28
CA ILE A 173 4.45 -5.66 -14.27
C ILE A 173 4.91 -4.90 -15.52
N LYS A 174 6.17 -5.02 -15.90
CA LYS A 174 6.71 -4.43 -17.13
C LYS A 174 5.93 -4.91 -18.36
N ASN A 175 5.68 -6.21 -18.45
CA ASN A 175 4.89 -6.79 -19.55
C ASN A 175 3.45 -6.28 -19.55
N PHE A 176 2.82 -6.12 -18.39
CA PHE A 176 1.49 -5.51 -18.28
C PHE A 176 1.48 -4.10 -18.86
N PHE A 177 2.43 -3.23 -18.46
CA PHE A 177 2.46 -1.88 -18.99
C PHE A 177 2.76 -1.81 -20.49
N ILE A 178 3.68 -2.62 -21.00
CA ILE A 178 3.95 -2.69 -22.46
C ILE A 178 2.68 -3.02 -23.24
N GLN A 179 1.83 -3.91 -22.72
CA GLN A 179 0.57 -4.29 -23.35
C GLN A 179 -0.53 -3.24 -23.19
N SER A 180 -0.50 -2.47 -22.10
CA SER A 180 -1.46 -1.41 -21.82
C SER A 180 -1.12 -0.07 -22.49
N LEU A 181 0.12 0.14 -22.94
CA LEU A 181 0.54 1.38 -23.59
C LEU A 181 -0.12 1.57 -24.96
N PRO A 182 -0.60 2.78 -25.30
CA PRO A 182 -0.95 3.13 -26.67
C PRO A 182 0.28 2.93 -27.59
N GLN A 183 0.07 2.42 -28.82
CA GLN A 183 1.15 2.13 -29.80
C GLN A 183 2.16 3.28 -30.00
N LYS A 184 1.73 4.53 -29.83
CA LYS A 184 2.56 5.73 -29.98
C LYS A 184 3.63 5.89 -28.89
N GLN A 185 3.43 5.31 -27.70
CA GLN A 185 4.36 5.40 -26.55
C GLN A 185 5.29 4.18 -26.45
N MET A 186 4.98 3.07 -27.12
CA MET A 186 5.84 1.87 -27.17
C MET A 186 7.26 2.18 -27.70
N GLY A 187 7.39 3.08 -28.69
CA GLY A 187 8.68 3.40 -29.32
C GLY A 187 9.69 4.13 -28.41
N THR A 188 9.22 4.88 -27.40
CA THR A 188 10.10 5.58 -26.45
C THR A 188 10.59 4.63 -25.35
N THR A 189 9.70 3.80 -24.80
CA THR A 189 10.04 2.82 -23.77
C THR A 189 11.03 1.76 -24.28
N MET A 190 10.93 1.37 -25.56
CA MET A 190 11.87 0.41 -26.16
C MET A 190 13.29 0.98 -26.34
N ALA A 191 13.44 2.30 -26.48
CA ALA A 191 14.74 2.95 -26.63
C ALA A 191 15.53 3.00 -25.31
N ASP A 192 14.84 3.13 -24.17
CA ASP A 192 15.42 3.17 -22.82
C ASP A 192 15.65 1.76 -22.23
N GLY A 193 15.83 0.73 -23.08
CA GLY A 193 16.01 -0.66 -22.63
C GLY A 193 14.75 -1.28 -21.99
N GLY A 194 13.60 -0.63 -22.13
CA GLY A 194 12.35 -1.05 -21.49
C GLY A 194 12.31 -0.77 -19.99
N GLU A 195 13.07 0.19 -19.47
CA GLU A 195 12.86 0.65 -18.10
C GLU A 195 11.50 1.32 -17.95
N LEU A 196 10.85 1.11 -16.80
CA LEU A 196 9.60 1.81 -16.48
C LEU A 196 9.94 3.15 -15.84
N PRO A 197 9.37 4.27 -16.33
CA PRO A 197 9.56 5.55 -15.66
C PRO A 197 8.93 5.51 -14.26
N VAL A 198 9.50 6.27 -13.33
CA VAL A 198 8.86 6.54 -12.04
C VAL A 198 7.52 7.21 -12.29
N GLY A 199 6.48 6.80 -11.57
CA GLY A 199 5.14 7.32 -11.75
C GLY A 199 4.49 6.86 -13.05
N VAL A 200 4.93 5.75 -13.64
CA VAL A 200 4.34 5.19 -14.86
C VAL A 200 2.81 5.08 -14.78
N LEU A 201 2.25 4.77 -13.60
CA LEU A 201 0.79 4.70 -13.40
C LEU A 201 0.10 6.06 -13.56
N GLN A 202 0.76 7.19 -13.33
CA GLN A 202 0.13 8.52 -13.44
C GLN A 202 -0.43 8.78 -14.83
N GLY A 203 0.27 8.31 -15.86
CA GLY A 203 -0.13 8.47 -17.27
C GLY A 203 -1.27 7.55 -17.73
N PHE A 204 -1.71 6.61 -16.90
CA PHE A 204 -2.78 5.66 -17.23
C PHE A 204 -4.15 6.08 -16.67
N ASP A 205 -5.20 5.59 -17.33
CA ASP A 205 -6.59 5.77 -16.95
C ASP A 205 -7.00 4.92 -15.72
N LYS A 206 -8.21 5.16 -15.21
CA LYS A 206 -8.72 4.49 -14.01
C LYS A 206 -8.92 2.99 -14.24
N GLU A 207 -9.32 2.61 -15.45
CA GLU A 207 -9.54 1.24 -15.87
C GLU A 207 -8.23 0.44 -15.79
N THR A 208 -7.12 1.01 -16.29
CA THR A 208 -5.80 0.38 -16.19
C THR A 208 -5.30 0.30 -14.75
N TRP A 209 -5.59 1.30 -13.92
CA TRP A 209 -5.29 1.24 -12.48
C TRP A 209 -6.00 0.08 -11.79
N GLN A 210 -7.30 -0.10 -12.06
CA GLN A 210 -8.08 -1.19 -11.50
C GLN A 210 -7.58 -2.55 -12.00
N ALA A 211 -7.22 -2.66 -13.29
CA ALA A 211 -6.63 -3.86 -13.85
C ALA A 211 -5.27 -4.19 -13.23
N PHE A 212 -4.44 -3.17 -12.96
CA PHE A 212 -3.18 -3.32 -12.24
C PHE A 212 -3.41 -3.82 -10.81
N GLU A 213 -4.29 -3.17 -10.04
CA GLU A 213 -4.60 -3.58 -8.66
C GLU A 213 -5.10 -5.03 -8.63
N ALA A 214 -6.06 -5.38 -9.48
CA ALA A 214 -6.67 -6.70 -9.53
C ALA A 214 -5.66 -7.82 -9.86
N ARG A 215 -4.64 -7.50 -10.66
CA ARG A 215 -3.64 -8.48 -11.11
C ARG A 215 -2.46 -8.64 -10.15
N PHE A 216 -2.10 -7.57 -9.44
CA PHE A 216 -0.83 -7.50 -8.72
C PHE A 216 -0.97 -7.23 -7.22
N CYS A 217 -2.04 -6.61 -6.76
CA CYS A 217 -2.18 -6.15 -5.37
C CYS A 217 -3.19 -6.96 -4.53
N LEU A 218 -3.84 -7.98 -5.12
CA LEU A 218 -4.81 -8.87 -4.46
C LEU A 218 -4.18 -10.14 -3.91
#